data_AF-A0A8H7ST89-F1
#
_entry.id   AF-A0A8H7ST89-F1
#
_cell.length_a   1.000
_cell.length_b   1.000
_cell.length_c   1.000
_cell.angle_alpha   90.00
_cell.angle_beta   90.00
_cell.angle_gamma   90.00
#
_symmetry.space_group_name_H-M   'P 1'
#
loop_
_entity.id
_entity.type
_entity.pdbx_description
1 polymer ?
#
loop_
_entity_poly.entity_id
_entity_poly.type
_entity_poly.pdbx_seq_one_letter_code
_entity_poly.pdbx_strand_id
1 'polypeptide(L)'
;MESPQQTTISSSTFKKSDFTFDQDFNNIIDLLLNGSNSDAVGKAVAQLDEKFENAKQVLDSLPGLQYTKEEQEVILAQELKVLERKKKQLESYKHLTTLN
;
A
#
# COMPACT_ATOMS: atom_id res chain seq x y z
N MET A 1 9.91 -9.58 26.15
CA MET A 1 9.64 -10.30 24.89
C MET A 1 8.48 -9.60 24.22
N GLU A 2 8.73 -8.54 23.47
CA GLU A 2 7.69 -7.82 22.73
C GLU A 2 7.28 -8.66 21.52
N SER A 3 5.99 -8.97 21.43
CA SER A 3 5.37 -9.61 20.27
C SER A 3 5.46 -8.65 19.07
N PRO A 4 5.80 -9.14 17.86
CA PRO A 4 5.73 -8.30 16.68
C PRO A 4 4.26 -7.94 16.43
N GLN A 5 3.97 -6.63 16.44
CA GLN A 5 2.67 -6.08 16.08
C GLN A 5 2.27 -6.60 14.70
N GLN A 6 1.24 -7.44 14.69
CA GLN A 6 0.54 -7.86 13.50
C GLN A 6 -0.23 -6.64 12.99
N THR A 7 0.43 -5.79 12.21
CA THR A 7 -0.24 -4.76 11.42
C THR A 7 -1.17 -5.48 10.47
N THR A 8 -2.45 -5.52 10.83
CA THR A 8 -3.55 -5.82 9.93
C THR A 8 -3.47 -4.86 8.75
N ILE A 9 -2.79 -5.28 7.69
CA ILE A 9 -2.85 -4.63 6.38
C ILE A 9 -4.28 -4.89 5.90
N SER A 10 -5.17 -3.96 6.19
CA SER A 10 -6.46 -3.84 5.51
C SER A 10 -6.13 -3.97 4.02
N SER A 11 -6.68 -4.97 3.34
CA SER A 11 -6.47 -5.15 1.90
C SER A 11 -7.23 -4.08 1.12
N SER A 12 -6.90 -2.81 1.32
CA SER A 12 -7.23 -1.75 0.38
C SER A 12 -6.36 -2.02 -0.84
N THR A 13 -6.88 -2.84 -1.74
CA THR A 13 -6.26 -3.09 -3.04
C THR A 13 -5.97 -1.73 -3.67
N PHE A 14 -4.69 -1.43 -3.91
CA PHE A 14 -4.25 -0.22 -4.59
C PHE A 14 -5.02 -0.08 -5.91
N LYS A 15 -5.80 1.00 -6.08
CA LYS A 15 -6.46 1.31 -7.34
C LYS A 15 -5.88 2.60 -7.89
N LYS A 16 -5.38 2.56 -9.12
CA LYS A 16 -4.85 3.73 -9.82
C LYS A 16 -5.88 4.88 -9.91
N SER A 17 -7.17 4.56 -9.96
CA SER A 17 -8.26 5.54 -9.97
C SER A 17 -8.28 6.45 -8.74
N ASP A 18 -7.75 5.97 -7.61
CA ASP A 18 -7.77 6.72 -6.35
C ASP A 18 -6.69 7.83 -6.33
N PHE A 19 -5.83 7.84 -7.36
CA PHE A 19 -4.75 8.82 -7.59
C PHE A 19 -5.02 9.72 -8.81
N THR A 20 -6.25 9.73 -9.32
CA THR A 20 -6.66 10.60 -10.42
C THR A 20 -7.47 11.76 -9.87
N PHE A 21 -6.94 12.98 -9.99
CA PHE A 21 -7.53 14.20 -9.39
C PHE A 21 -8.04 15.21 -10.43
N ASP A 22 -7.80 14.97 -11.72
CA ASP A 22 -8.09 15.93 -12.80
C ASP A 22 -9.55 16.36 -12.84
N GLN A 23 -10.47 15.44 -12.58
CA GLN A 23 -11.91 15.73 -12.60
C GLN A 23 -12.32 16.65 -11.42
N ASP A 24 -11.78 16.42 -10.23
CA ASP A 24 -12.03 17.26 -9.06
C ASP A 24 -11.44 18.66 -9.28
N PHE A 25 -10.23 18.73 -9.87
CA PHE A 25 -9.59 19.99 -10.22
C PHE A 25 -10.39 20.79 -11.25
N ASN A 26 -10.82 20.15 -12.34
CA ASN A 26 -11.64 20.79 -13.37
C ASN A 26 -12.97 21.31 -12.80
N ASN A 27 -13.61 20.54 -11.91
CA ASN A 27 -14.81 20.98 -11.22
C ASN A 27 -14.58 22.23 -10.36
N ILE A 28 -13.44 22.34 -9.66
CA ILE A 28 -13.09 23.55 -8.89
C ILE A 28 -12.92 24.76 -9.81
N ILE A 29 -12.24 24.58 -10.95
CA ILE A 29 -12.06 25.64 -11.96
C ILE A 29 -13.41 26.09 -12.52
N ASP A 30 -14.30 25.16 -12.85
CA ASP A 30 -15.65 25.48 -13.34
C ASP A 30 -16.46 26.26 -12.29
N LEU A 31 -16.37 25.87 -11.01
CA LEU A 31 -17.04 26.59 -9.91
C LEU A 31 -16.51 28.02 -9.77
N LEU A 32 -15.20 28.24 -9.93
CA LEU A 32 -14.57 29.56 -9.90
C LEU A 32 -14.99 30.44 -11.08
N LEU A 33 -14.99 29.88 -12.30
CA LEU A 33 -15.31 30.62 -13.53
C LEU A 33 -16.80 30.98 -13.63
N ASN A 34 -17.68 30.12 -13.13
CA ASN A 34 -19.12 30.33 -13.19
C ASN A 34 -19.67 31.24 -12.07
N GLY A 35 -18.79 31.83 -11.25
CA GLY A 35 -19.18 32.75 -10.17
C GLY A 35 -19.94 32.06 -9.04
N SER A 36 -19.65 30.77 -8.79
CA SER A 36 -20.29 30.01 -7.72
C SER A 36 -19.92 30.57 -6.34
N ASN A 37 -20.79 30.34 -5.34
CA ASN A 37 -20.56 30.76 -3.95
C ASN A 37 -19.19 30.24 -3.46
N SER A 38 -18.41 31.11 -2.81
CA SER A 38 -17.11 30.79 -2.18
C SER A 38 -17.17 29.55 -1.28
N ASP A 39 -18.32 29.28 -0.67
CA ASP A 39 -18.53 28.09 0.15
C ASP A 39 -18.47 26.78 -0.67
N ALA A 40 -18.99 26.79 -1.90
CA ALA A 40 -18.98 25.61 -2.76
C ALA A 40 -17.55 25.31 -3.25
N VAL A 41 -16.79 26.36 -3.60
CA VAL A 41 -15.38 26.26 -3.94
C VAL A 41 -14.58 25.73 -2.75
N GLY A 42 -14.79 26.30 -1.55
CA GLY A 42 -14.10 25.86 -0.33
C GLY A 42 -14.38 24.39 0.02
N LYS A 43 -15.61 23.92 -0.14
CA LYS A 43 -15.96 22.50 0.05
C LYS A 43 -15.28 21.59 -0.98
N ALA A 44 -15.27 21.97 -2.26
CA ALA A 44 -14.64 21.18 -3.31
C ALA A 44 -13.12 21.09 -3.11
N VAL A 45 -12.47 22.17 -2.68
CA VAL A 45 -11.04 22.18 -2.33
C VAL A 45 -10.78 21.28 -1.12
N ALA A 46 -11.55 21.40 -0.04
CA ALA A 46 -11.36 20.58 1.15
C ALA A 46 -11.53 19.07 0.86
N GLN A 47 -12.48 18.71 0.00
CA GLN A 47 -12.66 17.32 -0.45
C GLN A 47 -11.48 16.81 -1.27
N LEU A 48 -10.89 17.67 -2.12
CA LEU A 48 -9.70 17.32 -2.89
C LEU A 48 -8.50 17.12 -1.97
N ASP A 49 -8.30 17.99 -0.98
CA ASP A 49 -7.23 17.86 0.03
C ASP A 49 -7.38 16.56 0.82
N GLU A 50 -8.59 16.19 1.24
CA GLU A 50 -8.86 14.93 1.92
C GLU A 50 -8.51 13.71 1.03
N LYS A 51 -8.83 13.76 -0.27
CA LYS A 51 -8.42 12.71 -1.21
C LYS A 51 -6.89 12.62 -1.35
N PHE A 52 -6.19 13.75 -1.38
CA PHE A 52 -4.72 13.76 -1.41
C PHE A 52 -4.09 13.15 -0.16
N GLU A 53 -4.57 13.52 1.03
CA GLU A 53 -4.06 12.94 2.27
C GLU A 53 -4.32 11.44 2.36
N ASN A 54 -5.51 10.99 1.94
CA ASN A 54 -5.79 9.55 1.84
C ASN A 54 -4.85 8.85 0.86
N ALA A 55 -4.64 9.41 -0.33
CA ALA A 55 -3.72 8.86 -1.34
C ALA A 55 -2.28 8.77 -0.80
N LYS A 56 -1.82 9.80 -0.08
CA LYS A 56 -0.51 9.83 0.57
C LYS A 56 -0.39 8.75 1.65
N GLN A 57 -1.38 8.60 2.52
CA GLN A 57 -1.39 7.54 3.53
C GLN A 57 -1.37 6.14 2.90
N VAL A 58 -2.07 5.94 1.78
CA VAL A 58 -2.01 4.69 1.03
C VAL A 58 -0.59 4.45 0.52
N LEU A 59 0.08 5.45 -0.07
CA LEU A 59 1.46 5.31 -0.54
C LEU A 59 2.44 5.03 0.60
N ASP A 60 2.33 5.76 1.71
CA ASP A 60 3.20 5.60 2.88
C ASP A 60 3.03 4.23 3.56
N SER A 61 1.86 3.60 3.40
CA SER A 61 1.57 2.27 3.94
C SER A 61 1.91 1.12 2.98
N LEU A 62 2.31 1.40 1.73
CA LEU A 62 2.68 0.35 0.78
C LEU A 62 3.95 -0.38 1.24
N PRO A 63 3.91 -1.71 1.41
CA PRO A 63 5.08 -2.47 1.82
C PRO A 63 6.14 -2.47 0.71
N GLY A 64 7.39 -2.22 1.10
CA GLY A 64 8.52 -2.27 0.18
C GLY A 64 8.81 -0.97 -0.58
N LEU A 65 8.05 0.11 -0.31
CA LEU A 65 8.28 1.43 -0.92
C LEU A 65 9.68 2.00 -0.61
N GLN A 66 10.28 1.58 0.50
CA GLN A 66 11.63 1.97 0.91
C GLN A 66 12.76 1.34 0.08
N TYR A 67 12.46 0.34 -0.74
CA TYR A 67 13.44 -0.41 -1.52
C TYR A 67 13.30 -0.08 -3.01
N THR A 68 14.45 0.06 -3.67
CA THR A 68 14.53 0.03 -5.12
C THR A 68 14.11 -1.34 -5.66
N LYS A 69 13.78 -1.41 -6.95
CA LYS A 69 13.41 -2.67 -7.59
C LYS A 69 14.51 -3.72 -7.44
N GLU A 70 15.76 -3.34 -7.65
CA GLU A 70 16.91 -4.21 -7.55
C GLU A 70 17.08 -4.76 -6.12
N GLU A 71 16.89 -3.92 -5.10
CA GLU A 71 16.91 -4.35 -3.70
C GLU A 71 15.78 -5.32 -3.37
N GLN A 72 14.57 -5.08 -3.88
CA GLN A 72 13.44 -6.00 -3.72
C GLN A 72 13.74 -7.37 -4.34
N GLU A 73 14.34 -7.41 -5.52
CA GLU A 73 14.75 -8.66 -6.18
C GLU A 73 15.81 -9.42 -5.37
N VAL A 74 16.76 -8.70 -4.77
CA VAL A 74 17.78 -9.29 -3.88
C VAL A 74 17.15 -9.88 -2.62
N ILE A 75 16.26 -9.12 -1.96
CA ILE A 75 15.54 -9.59 -0.76
C ILE A 75 14.72 -10.84 -1.11
N LEU A 76 13.99 -10.82 -2.22
CA LEU A 76 13.20 -11.96 -2.69
C LEU A 76 14.08 -13.20 -2.89
N ALA A 77 15.23 -13.06 -3.55
CA ALA A 77 16.15 -14.18 -3.76
C ALA A 77 16.71 -14.75 -2.45
N GLN A 78 16.98 -13.89 -1.46
CA GLN A 78 17.44 -14.33 -0.13
C GLN A 78 16.34 -15.07 0.63
N GLU A 79 15.13 -14.52 0.67
CA GLU A 79 13.98 -15.13 1.35
C GLU A 79 13.62 -16.49 0.73
N LEU A 80 13.67 -16.62 -0.60
CA LEU A 80 13.47 -17.90 -1.27
C LEU A 80 14.51 -18.96 -0.86
N LYS A 81 15.78 -18.58 -0.69
CA LYS A 81 16.82 -19.50 -0.19
C LYS A 81 16.59 -19.93 1.26
N VAL A 82 16.03 -19.05 2.09
CA VAL A 82 15.66 -19.38 3.47
C VAL A 82 14.47 -20.34 3.48
N LEU A 83 13.44 -20.04 2.70
CA LEU A 83 12.26 -20.87 2.57
C LEU A 83 12.61 -22.28 2.10
N GLU A 84 13.47 -22.40 1.08
CA GLU A 84 13.91 -23.71 0.56
C GLU A 84 14.65 -24.53 1.63
N ARG A 85 15.51 -23.89 2.43
CA ARG A 85 16.17 -24.56 3.56
C ARG A 85 15.17 -25.04 4.61
N LYS A 86 14.21 -24.20 4.99
CA LYS A 86 13.16 -24.56 5.95
C LYS A 86 12.28 -25.71 5.44
N LYS A 87 11.96 -25.74 4.14
CA LYS A 87 11.23 -26.85 3.51
C LYS A 87 11.99 -28.16 3.63
N LYS A 88 13.29 -28.19 3.29
CA LYS A 88 14.13 -29.40 3.43
C LYS A 88 14.23 -29.89 4.87
N GLN A 89 14.34 -28.96 5.82
CA GLN A 89 14.36 -29.29 7.24
C GLN A 89 13.03 -29.90 7.70
N LEU A 90 11.90 -29.33 7.27
CA LEU A 90 10.58 -29.86 7.56
C LEU A 90 10.39 -31.27 7.02
N GLU A 91 10.79 -31.53 5.77
CA GLU A 91 10.69 -32.88 5.19
C GLU A 91 11.56 -33.88 5.95
N SER A 92 12.77 -33.47 6.38
CA SER A 92 13.63 -34.30 7.23
C SER A 92 12.95 -34.68 8.55
N TYR A 93 12.26 -33.74 9.19
CA TYR A 93 11.49 -34.01 10.42
C TYR A 93 10.28 -34.91 10.17
N LYS A 94 9.53 -34.71 9.08
CA LYS A 94 8.41 -35.59 8.74
C LYS A 94 8.85 -37.05 8.58
N HIS A 95 9.97 -37.28 7.89
CA HIS A 95 10.51 -38.63 7.72
C HIS A 95 10.97 -39.24 9.05
N LEU A 96 11.52 -38.45 9.98
CA LEU A 96 11.86 -38.92 11.32
C LEU A 96 10.63 -39.38 12.11
N THR A 97 9.51 -38.66 11.99
CA THR A 97 8.24 -39.01 12.66
C THR A 97 7.57 -40.24 12.06
N THR A 98 7.95 -40.68 10.85
CA THR A 98 7.38 -41.88 10.20
C THR A 98 8.16 -43.17 10.51
N LEU A 99 9.34 -43.05 11.14
CA LEU A 99 10.23 -44.17 11.48
C LEU A 99 10.17 -44.58 12.97
N ASN A 100 9.38 -43.85 13.78
CA ASN A 100 8.99 -44.22 15.15
C ASN A 100 7.52 -44.64 15.17
#